data_AF-A0A520CHR9-F1
#
_entry.id   AF-A0A520CHR9-F1
#
_cell.length_a   1.000
_cell.length_b   1.000
_cell.length_c   1.000
_cell.angle_alpha   90.00
_cell.angle_beta   90.00
_cell.angle_gamma   90.00
#
_symmetry.space_group_name_H-M   'P 1'
#
loop_
_entity.id
_entity.type
_entity.pdbx_description
1 polymer ?
#
loop_
_entity_poly.entity_id
_entity_poly.type
_entity_poly.pdbx_seq_one_letter_code
_entity_poly.pdbx_strand_id
1 'polypeptide(L)'
;MSLYLNAIFDIVKTDFCSLIDFKLRGDTIEINTAIPTLTNSYVSVFASFKDGMYIVSDGGWFDRNMYESNVVAELEVHKRIVEQFKNHFQIKETKSQDGTKYYYKTTENLTLVSALVYDVGHYIACVVNSQNIVYRENEDLEEKKYFHNNINGVLRDRFGQTKVELNTLVNVDNIHKIKFNAIVRPNARNN
;
A
#
# COMPACT_ATOMS: atom_id res chain seq x y z
N MET A 1 1.72 -2.94 -34.78
CA MET A 1 2.54 -3.26 -33.59
C MET A 1 3.97 -3.42 -34.06
N SER A 2 4.96 -2.83 -33.38
CA SER A 2 6.37 -2.89 -33.83
C SER A 2 6.91 -4.32 -33.78
N LEU A 3 7.93 -4.65 -34.58
CA LEU A 3 8.55 -5.98 -34.60
C LEU A 3 8.97 -6.44 -33.19
N TYR A 4 9.50 -5.52 -32.38
CA TYR A 4 9.93 -5.80 -31.02
C TYR A 4 8.76 -6.08 -30.07
N LEU A 5 7.64 -5.36 -30.21
CA LEU A 5 6.45 -5.61 -29.41
C LEU A 5 5.79 -6.94 -29.75
N ASN A 6 5.80 -7.35 -31.03
CA ASN A 6 5.36 -8.69 -31.43
C ASN A 6 6.26 -9.76 -30.78
N ALA A 7 7.58 -9.55 -30.80
CA ALA A 7 8.52 -10.49 -30.19
C ALA A 7 8.34 -10.60 -28.66
N ILE A 8 8.09 -9.48 -27.97
CA ILE A 8 7.74 -9.48 -26.53
C ILE A 8 6.43 -10.23 -26.29
N PHE A 9 5.40 -9.97 -27.09
CA PHE A 9 4.13 -10.67 -26.98
C PHE A 9 4.29 -12.18 -27.16
N ASP A 10 5.02 -12.61 -28.19
CA ASP A 10 5.22 -14.02 -28.50
C ASP A 10 5.98 -14.73 -27.37
N ILE A 11 7.07 -14.15 -26.86
CA ILE A 11 7.87 -14.78 -25.79
C ILE A 11 7.09 -14.86 -24.48
N VAL A 12 6.37 -13.79 -24.10
CA VAL A 12 5.58 -13.79 -22.87
C VAL A 12 4.39 -14.74 -23.00
N LYS A 13 3.69 -14.74 -24.14
CA LYS A 13 2.60 -15.70 -24.37
C LYS A 13 3.07 -17.16 -24.32
N THR A 14 4.31 -17.42 -24.74
CA THR A 14 4.86 -18.79 -24.80
C THR A 14 5.35 -19.25 -23.43
N ASP A 15 6.06 -18.38 -22.72
CA ASP A 15 6.82 -18.76 -21.53
C ASP A 15 6.11 -18.38 -20.21
N PHE A 16 5.24 -17.37 -20.23
CA PHE A 16 4.57 -16.87 -19.04
C PHE A 16 3.20 -17.52 -18.86
N CYS A 17 3.16 -18.60 -18.08
CA CYS A 17 1.96 -19.40 -17.81
C CYS A 17 0.83 -18.66 -17.07
N SER A 18 1.04 -17.41 -16.64
CA SER A 18 0.11 -16.62 -15.84
C SER A 18 -0.35 -15.36 -16.57
N LEU A 19 -0.54 -15.42 -17.88
CA LEU A 19 -1.07 -14.30 -18.67
C LEU A 19 -2.61 -14.31 -18.67
N ILE A 20 -3.23 -13.17 -18.38
CA ILE A 20 -4.68 -12.96 -18.54
C ILE A 20 -5.01 -12.28 -19.87
N ASP A 21 -4.37 -11.14 -20.14
CA ASP A 21 -4.71 -10.27 -21.27
C ASP A 21 -3.52 -9.38 -21.65
N PHE A 22 -3.56 -8.78 -22.84
CA PHE A 22 -2.59 -7.83 -23.32
C PHE A 22 -3.25 -6.62 -23.97
N LYS A 23 -2.68 -5.43 -23.74
CA LYS A 23 -3.15 -4.18 -24.36
C LYS A 23 -1.99 -3.40 -24.95
N LEU A 24 -2.13 -2.97 -26.20
CA LEU A 24 -1.16 -2.08 -26.83
C LEU A 24 -1.37 -0.65 -26.36
N ARG A 25 -0.31 0.00 -25.90
CA ARG A 25 -0.29 1.41 -25.47
C ARG A 25 0.86 2.15 -26.16
N GLY A 26 0.62 2.58 -27.40
CA GLY A 26 1.66 3.19 -28.22
C GLY A 26 2.80 2.21 -28.48
N ASP A 27 4.01 2.56 -28.02
CA ASP A 27 5.23 1.76 -28.16
C ASP A 27 5.49 0.81 -26.97
N THR A 28 4.47 0.62 -26.13
CA THR A 28 4.51 -0.23 -24.94
C THR A 28 3.38 -1.26 -25.00
N ILE A 29 3.63 -2.46 -24.51
CA ILE A 29 2.61 -3.47 -24.28
C ILE A 29 2.32 -3.59 -22.78
N GLU A 30 1.06 -3.41 -22.39
CA GLU A 30 0.56 -3.75 -21.06
C GLU A 30 0.24 -5.23 -21.02
N ILE A 31 0.76 -5.91 -20.02
CA ILE A 31 0.66 -7.34 -19.77
C ILE A 31 -0.14 -7.52 -18.49
N ASN A 32 -1.39 -7.95 -18.61
CA ASN A 32 -2.24 -8.26 -17.47
C ASN A 32 -1.90 -9.66 -17.00
N THR A 33 -1.25 -9.76 -15.85
CA THR A 33 -0.84 -11.04 -15.26
C THR A 33 -1.96 -11.64 -14.42
N ALA A 34 -1.88 -12.94 -14.13
CA ALA A 34 -2.74 -13.62 -13.15
C ALA A 34 -2.14 -13.56 -11.73
N ILE A 35 -1.22 -12.63 -11.49
CA ILE A 35 -0.63 -12.41 -10.16
C ILE A 35 -1.62 -11.54 -9.36
N PRO A 36 -2.19 -12.04 -8.26
CA PRO A 36 -3.24 -11.34 -7.54
C PRO A 36 -2.68 -10.35 -6.50
N THR A 37 -3.45 -9.30 -6.25
CA THR A 37 -3.34 -8.45 -5.06
C THR A 37 -4.48 -8.74 -4.08
N LEU A 38 -4.31 -8.38 -2.80
CA LEU A 38 -5.31 -8.63 -1.75
C LEU A 38 -6.63 -7.88 -1.96
N THR A 39 -6.63 -6.82 -2.76
CA THR A 39 -7.81 -6.01 -3.10
C THR A 39 -8.48 -6.46 -4.41
N ASN A 40 -8.30 -7.72 -4.80
CA ASN A 40 -8.86 -8.36 -6.00
C ASN A 40 -8.43 -7.77 -7.34
N SER A 41 -7.39 -6.92 -7.38
CA SER A 41 -6.80 -6.45 -8.63
C SER A 41 -5.68 -7.39 -9.09
N TYR A 42 -5.63 -7.68 -10.39
CA TYR A 42 -4.50 -8.36 -11.00
C TYR A 42 -3.38 -7.38 -11.32
N VAL A 43 -2.13 -7.81 -11.23
CA VAL A 43 -0.98 -6.95 -11.54
C VAL A 43 -0.81 -6.80 -13.05
N SER A 44 -0.80 -5.56 -13.52
CA SER A 44 -0.35 -5.20 -14.86
C SER A 44 1.12 -4.78 -14.85
N VAL A 45 1.90 -5.26 -15.83
CA VAL A 45 3.26 -4.78 -16.10
C VAL A 45 3.37 -4.23 -17.52
N PHE A 46 4.32 -3.35 -17.75
CA PHE A 46 4.47 -2.60 -19.00
C PHE A 46 5.81 -2.90 -19.63
N ALA A 47 5.79 -3.56 -20.79
CA ALA A 47 6.98 -3.93 -21.52
C ALA A 47 7.17 -3.05 -22.77
N SER A 48 8.38 -2.59 -23.01
CA SER A 48 8.74 -1.79 -24.19
C SER A 48 10.16 -2.12 -24.64
N PHE A 49 10.53 -1.68 -25.84
CA PHE A 49 11.89 -1.80 -26.35
C PHE A 49 12.42 -0.42 -26.73
N LYS A 50 13.57 -0.05 -26.18
CA LYS A 50 14.19 1.25 -26.42
C LYS A 50 15.71 1.14 -26.29
N ASP A 51 16.43 1.78 -27.21
CA ASP A 51 17.89 1.89 -27.19
C ASP A 51 18.62 0.54 -27.01
N GLY A 52 18.12 -0.52 -27.68
CA GLY A 52 18.69 -1.87 -27.58
C GLY A 52 18.24 -2.69 -26.37
N MET A 53 17.43 -2.11 -25.48
CA MET A 53 17.01 -2.72 -24.22
C MET A 53 15.52 -3.05 -24.23
N TYR A 54 15.18 -4.26 -23.80
CA TYR A 54 13.85 -4.60 -23.32
C TYR A 54 13.68 -4.06 -21.91
N ILE A 55 12.60 -3.34 -21.67
CA ILE A 55 12.29 -2.68 -20.40
C ILE A 55 10.94 -3.19 -19.94
N VAL A 56 10.86 -3.74 -18.72
CA VAL A 56 9.61 -4.14 -18.06
C VAL A 56 9.44 -3.29 -16.81
N SER A 57 8.31 -2.63 -16.65
CA SER A 57 8.05 -1.69 -15.55
C SER A 57 6.66 -1.81 -14.96
N ASP A 58 6.44 -1.17 -13.81
CA ASP A 58 5.11 -0.96 -13.22
C ASP A 58 4.29 0.13 -13.92
N GLY A 59 4.85 0.81 -14.94
CA GLY A 59 4.18 1.92 -15.64
C GLY A 59 3.90 3.14 -14.75
N GLY A 60 4.55 3.23 -13.58
CA GLY A 60 4.29 4.25 -12.56
C GLY A 60 2.96 4.05 -11.83
N TRP A 61 2.31 2.89 -11.98
CA TRP A 61 1.01 2.61 -11.36
C TRP A 61 1.11 2.53 -9.85
N PHE A 62 2.24 2.04 -9.32
CA PHE A 62 2.43 1.94 -7.89
C PHE A 62 2.47 3.34 -7.24
N ASP A 63 3.27 4.24 -7.79
CA ASP A 63 3.43 5.62 -7.26
C ASP A 63 2.16 6.46 -7.42
N ARG A 64 1.38 6.20 -8.48
CA ARG A 64 0.10 6.87 -8.75
C ARG A 64 -1.09 6.29 -7.97
N ASN A 65 -0.86 5.33 -7.07
CA ASN A 65 -1.90 4.67 -6.29
C ASN A 65 -3.01 4.05 -7.15
N MET A 66 -2.63 3.44 -8.28
CA MET A 66 -3.59 2.74 -9.16
C MET A 66 -4.06 1.40 -8.58
N TYR A 67 -3.36 0.89 -7.56
CA TYR A 67 -3.78 -0.27 -6.79
C TYR A 67 -4.52 0.16 -5.54
N GLU A 68 -5.67 -0.45 -5.28
CA GLU A 68 -6.39 -0.25 -4.03
C GLU A 68 -5.53 -0.73 -2.85
N SER A 69 -5.26 0.16 -1.91
CA SER A 69 -4.52 -0.14 -0.70
C SER A 69 -5.07 0.65 0.49
N ASN A 70 -5.01 0.04 1.68
CA ASN A 70 -5.55 0.62 2.93
C ASN A 70 -4.51 1.42 3.73
N VAL A 71 -3.39 1.83 3.13
CA VAL A 71 -2.24 2.36 3.88
C VAL A 71 -2.27 3.86 4.08
N VAL A 72 -2.06 4.25 5.33
CA VAL A 72 -1.47 5.54 5.69
C VAL A 72 0.01 5.49 5.28
N ALA A 73 0.37 6.08 4.14
CA ALA A 73 1.67 6.01 3.44
C ALA A 73 2.92 6.43 4.25
N GLU A 74 2.78 6.69 5.55
CA GLU A 74 3.79 7.29 6.41
C GLU A 74 4.51 6.30 7.34
N LEU A 75 4.13 5.02 7.36
CA LEU A 75 4.78 4.05 8.23
C LEU A 75 6.18 3.69 7.71
N GLU A 76 7.22 3.94 8.51
CA GLU A 76 8.63 3.62 8.20
C GLU A 76 8.84 2.14 7.84
N VAL A 77 8.06 1.24 8.44
CA VAL A 77 8.07 -0.21 8.15
C VAL A 77 7.76 -0.49 6.68
N HIS A 78 6.80 0.24 6.08
CA HIS A 78 6.44 0.04 4.68
C HIS A 78 7.61 0.42 3.76
N LYS A 79 8.32 1.51 4.05
CA LYS A 79 9.53 1.89 3.28
C LYS A 79 10.59 0.80 3.33
N ARG A 80 10.79 0.17 4.50
CA ARG A 80 11.74 -0.96 4.64
C ARG A 80 11.31 -2.18 3.84
N ILE A 81 10.01 -2.49 3.81
CA ILE A 81 9.47 -3.60 3.02
C ILE A 81 9.66 -3.36 1.52
N VAL A 82 9.33 -2.16 1.04
CA VAL A 82 9.56 -1.75 -0.36
C VAL A 82 11.03 -1.94 -0.72
N GLU A 83 11.95 -1.43 0.10
CA GLU A 83 13.39 -1.54 -0.15
C GLU A 83 13.88 -3.00 -0.13
N GLN A 84 13.38 -3.81 0.80
CA GLN A 84 13.73 -5.23 0.88
C GLN A 84 13.30 -6.00 -0.37
N PHE A 85 12.05 -5.84 -0.82
CA PHE A 85 11.59 -6.49 -2.05
C PHE A 85 12.29 -5.93 -3.28
N LYS A 86 12.55 -4.62 -3.33
CA LYS A 86 13.30 -3.99 -4.42
C LYS A 86 14.69 -4.62 -4.56
N ASN A 87 15.38 -4.86 -3.45
CA ASN A 87 16.68 -5.51 -3.42
C ASN A 87 16.59 -7.01 -3.77
N HIS A 88 15.62 -7.73 -3.23
CA HIS A 88 15.41 -9.15 -3.51
C HIS A 88 15.18 -9.41 -5.00
N PHE A 89 14.26 -8.64 -5.59
CA PHE A 89 13.96 -8.73 -7.01
C PHE A 89 14.93 -7.94 -7.87
N GLN A 90 15.93 -7.22 -7.33
CA GLN A 90 16.85 -6.38 -8.12
C GLN A 90 16.13 -5.37 -9.04
N ILE A 91 15.11 -4.71 -8.50
CA ILE A 91 14.30 -3.71 -9.21
C ILE A 91 15.05 -2.38 -9.24
N LYS A 92 15.11 -1.75 -10.41
CA LYS A 92 15.64 -0.39 -10.59
C LYS A 92 14.52 0.63 -10.36
N GLU A 93 14.87 1.80 -9.84
CA GLU A 93 13.96 2.95 -9.68
C GLU A 93 14.42 4.11 -10.56
N THR A 94 13.49 4.84 -11.16
CA THR A 94 13.75 6.13 -11.80
C THR A 94 12.56 7.07 -11.58
N LYS A 95 12.70 8.34 -11.94
CA LYS A 95 11.63 9.34 -11.88
C LYS A 95 11.45 10.02 -13.22
N SER A 96 10.20 10.24 -13.62
CA SER A 96 9.86 11.13 -14.72
C SER A 96 10.00 12.60 -14.33
N GLN A 97 9.88 13.49 -15.32
CA GLN A 97 9.93 14.93 -15.13
C GLN A 97 8.83 15.46 -14.19
N ASP A 98 7.66 14.81 -14.17
CA ASP A 98 6.55 15.15 -13.26
C ASP A 98 6.74 14.60 -11.84
N GLY A 99 7.85 13.91 -11.56
CA GLY A 99 8.18 13.33 -10.26
C GLY A 99 7.64 11.91 -10.03
N THR A 100 6.83 11.36 -10.96
CA THR A 100 6.32 9.99 -10.85
C THR A 100 7.47 8.99 -10.78
N LYS A 101 7.47 8.11 -9.78
CA LYS A 101 8.43 7.02 -9.68
C LYS A 101 8.04 5.84 -10.58
N TYR A 102 9.05 5.24 -11.20
CA TYR A 102 8.92 4.02 -11.99
C TYR A 102 9.83 2.94 -11.44
N TYR A 103 9.30 1.74 -11.33
CA TYR A 103 10.00 0.55 -10.88
C TYR A 103 10.13 -0.42 -12.05
N TYR A 104 11.35 -0.80 -12.40
CA TYR A 104 11.60 -1.49 -13.66
C TYR A 104 12.79 -2.44 -13.64
N LYS A 105 12.81 -3.35 -14.63
CA LYS A 105 13.96 -4.15 -15.03
C LYS A 105 14.26 -3.99 -16.50
N THR A 106 15.51 -4.31 -16.86
CA THR A 106 15.99 -4.20 -18.24
C THR A 106 16.82 -5.42 -18.63
N THR A 107 16.76 -5.82 -19.90
CA THR A 107 17.60 -6.87 -20.48
C THR A 107 17.85 -6.58 -21.96
N GLU A 108 19.00 -6.96 -22.49
CA GLU A 108 19.26 -6.97 -23.94
C GLU A 108 18.73 -8.27 -24.59
N ASN A 109 18.53 -9.31 -23.78
CA ASN A 109 18.11 -10.63 -24.23
C ASN A 109 16.58 -10.79 -24.15
N LEU A 110 15.94 -10.95 -25.31
CA LEU A 110 14.50 -11.19 -25.46
C LEU A 110 14.01 -12.40 -24.65
N THR A 111 14.78 -13.48 -24.56
CA THR A 111 14.35 -14.71 -23.87
C THR A 111 14.20 -14.53 -22.36
N LEU A 112 14.76 -13.45 -21.81
CA LEU A 112 14.63 -13.14 -20.37
C LEU A 112 13.43 -12.24 -20.08
N VAL A 113 12.72 -11.72 -21.08
CA VAL A 113 11.61 -10.78 -20.88
C VAL A 113 10.51 -11.38 -20.02
N SER A 114 10.17 -12.66 -20.21
CA SER A 114 9.17 -13.36 -19.39
C SER A 114 9.58 -13.47 -17.92
N ALA A 115 10.88 -13.65 -17.64
CA ALA A 115 11.41 -13.62 -16.29
C ALA A 115 11.33 -12.21 -15.67
N LEU A 116 11.57 -11.16 -16.46
CA LEU A 116 11.39 -9.78 -16.01
C LEU A 116 9.93 -9.48 -15.69
N VAL A 117 8.99 -9.97 -16.50
CA VAL A 117 7.53 -9.87 -16.25
C VAL A 117 7.17 -10.55 -14.94
N TYR A 118 7.69 -11.74 -14.69
CA TYR A 118 7.50 -12.47 -13.44
C TYR A 118 8.01 -11.67 -12.24
N ASP A 119 9.27 -11.21 -12.28
CA ASP A 119 9.90 -10.50 -11.18
C ASP A 119 9.23 -9.17 -10.86
N VAL A 120 8.96 -8.35 -11.89
CA VAL A 120 8.30 -7.05 -11.70
C VAL A 120 6.86 -7.26 -11.21
N GLY A 121 6.15 -8.24 -11.76
CA GLY A 121 4.78 -8.58 -11.33
C GLY A 121 4.72 -9.01 -9.86
N HIS A 122 5.62 -9.90 -9.44
CA HIS A 122 5.68 -10.35 -8.05
C HIS A 122 6.17 -9.27 -7.10
N TYR A 123 7.13 -8.43 -7.51
CA TYR A 123 7.52 -7.26 -6.73
C TYR A 123 6.33 -6.35 -6.41
N ILE A 124 5.54 -5.99 -7.43
CA ILE A 124 4.34 -5.15 -7.25
C ILE A 124 3.36 -5.83 -6.31
N ALA A 125 3.05 -7.11 -6.52
CA ALA A 125 2.14 -7.86 -5.66
C ALA A 125 2.61 -7.90 -4.20
N CYS A 126 3.89 -8.18 -3.96
CA CYS A 126 4.46 -8.20 -2.61
C CYS A 126 4.32 -6.84 -1.92
N VAL A 127 4.64 -5.75 -2.61
CA VAL A 127 4.56 -4.40 -2.07
C VAL A 127 3.10 -4.00 -1.81
N VAL A 128 2.21 -4.13 -2.79
CA VAL A 128 0.79 -3.79 -2.65
C VAL A 128 0.11 -4.66 -1.59
N ASN A 129 0.47 -5.93 -1.46
CA ASN A 129 -0.09 -6.79 -0.43
C ASN A 129 0.43 -6.41 0.95
N SER A 130 1.70 -6.03 1.07
CA SER A 130 2.26 -5.54 2.33
C SER A 130 1.55 -4.29 2.85
N GLN A 131 1.01 -3.49 1.94
CA GLN A 131 0.22 -2.32 2.31
C GLN A 131 -1.08 -2.73 3.05
N ASN A 132 -1.71 -3.82 2.63
CA ASN A 132 -2.94 -4.27 3.28
C ASN A 132 -2.70 -4.98 4.64
N ILE A 133 -1.45 -5.10 5.09
CA ILE A 133 -1.12 -5.61 6.41
C ILE A 133 -1.27 -4.49 7.43
N VAL A 134 -2.35 -4.54 8.21
CA VAL A 134 -2.51 -3.66 9.37
C VAL A 134 -1.64 -4.20 10.50
N TYR A 135 -0.51 -3.56 10.76
CA TYR A 135 0.26 -3.76 11.98
C TYR A 135 -0.52 -3.13 13.15
N ARG A 136 -1.53 -3.84 13.66
CA ARG A 136 -2.14 -3.49 14.95
C ARG A 136 -1.22 -4.04 16.03
N GLU A 137 -0.56 -3.17 16.78
CA GLU A 137 0.03 -3.58 18.05
C GLU A 137 -1.12 -4.08 18.94
N ASN A 138 -1.06 -5.33 19.39
CA ASN A 138 -2.13 -5.93 20.20
C ASN A 138 -2.36 -5.17 21.51
N GLU A 139 -1.34 -4.48 22.03
CA GLU A 139 -1.46 -3.56 23.18
C GLU A 139 -2.49 -2.47 22.92
N ASP A 140 -2.50 -1.93 21.71
CA ASP A 140 -3.33 -0.80 21.32
C ASP A 140 -4.83 -1.14 21.31
N LEU A 141 -5.17 -2.42 21.09
CA LEU A 141 -6.55 -2.91 21.17
C LEU A 141 -6.99 -3.19 22.61
N GLU A 142 -6.11 -3.77 23.42
CA GLU A 142 -6.42 -4.07 24.83
C GLU A 142 -6.44 -2.80 25.68
N GLU A 143 -5.55 -1.84 25.44
CA GLU A 143 -5.59 -0.52 26.10
C GLU A 143 -6.82 0.29 25.68
N LYS A 144 -7.20 0.26 24.39
CA LYS A 144 -8.46 0.89 23.95
C LYS A 144 -9.68 0.24 24.58
N LYS A 145 -9.73 -1.10 24.64
CA LYS A 145 -10.82 -1.81 25.34
C LYS A 145 -10.84 -1.49 26.83
N TYR A 146 -9.69 -1.50 27.48
CA TYR A 146 -9.57 -1.16 28.90
C TYR A 146 -10.02 0.27 29.15
N PHE A 147 -9.57 1.23 28.34
CA PHE A 147 -10.00 2.61 28.44
C PHE A 147 -11.49 2.77 28.17
N HIS A 148 -12.04 2.15 27.12
CA HIS A 148 -13.47 2.21 26.80
C HIS A 148 -14.34 1.67 27.95
N ASN A 149 -13.94 0.53 28.53
CA ASN A 149 -14.67 -0.09 29.62
C ASN A 149 -14.58 0.72 30.92
N ASN A 150 -13.49 1.48 31.12
CA ASN A 150 -13.18 2.15 32.39
C ASN A 150 -13.20 3.68 32.31
N ILE A 151 -13.60 4.29 31.19
CA ILE A 151 -13.46 5.74 30.94
C ILE A 151 -14.11 6.61 32.03
N ASN A 152 -15.27 6.18 32.54
CA ASN A 152 -15.96 6.89 33.61
C ASN A 152 -15.20 6.83 34.94
N GLY A 153 -14.49 5.73 35.21
CA GLY A 153 -13.59 5.58 36.37
C GLY A 153 -12.34 6.45 36.20
N VAL A 154 -11.68 6.38 35.05
CA VAL A 154 -10.48 7.17 34.72
C VAL A 154 -10.74 8.67 34.88
N LEU A 155 -11.88 9.18 34.42
CA LEU A 155 -12.26 10.59 34.57
C LEU A 155 -12.47 10.97 36.04
N ARG A 156 -13.15 10.12 36.82
CA ARG A 156 -13.41 10.37 38.25
C ARG A 156 -12.14 10.29 39.09
N ASP A 157 -11.22 9.39 38.79
CA ASP A 157 -9.95 9.24 39.50
C ASP A 157 -9.02 10.42 39.21
N ARG A 158 -8.94 10.88 37.95
CA ARG A 158 -8.04 11.97 37.56
C ARG A 158 -8.52 13.35 38.02
N PHE A 159 -9.83 13.60 38.02
CA PHE A 159 -10.39 14.93 38.29
C PHE A 159 -11.15 15.05 39.61
N GLY A 160 -11.40 13.93 40.29
CA GLY A 160 -12.10 13.84 41.57
C GLY A 160 -13.59 13.48 41.42
N GLN A 161 -14.05 12.49 42.19
CA GLN A 161 -15.42 11.94 42.12
C GLN A 161 -16.53 12.98 42.26
N THR A 162 -16.31 14.05 43.02
CA THR A 162 -17.29 15.12 43.28
C THR A 162 -17.17 16.30 42.32
N LYS A 163 -16.14 16.31 41.45
CA LYS A 163 -15.83 17.44 40.54
C LYS A 163 -16.16 17.15 39.09
N VAL A 164 -16.57 15.91 38.79
CA VAL A 164 -16.93 15.46 37.44
C VAL A 164 -18.41 15.12 37.41
N GLU A 165 -19.22 16.05 36.90
CA GLU A 165 -20.62 15.81 36.54
C GLU A 165 -20.69 15.55 35.04
N LEU A 166 -21.13 14.35 34.65
CA LEU A 166 -21.41 13.97 33.26
C LEU A 166 -22.92 13.87 33.09
N ASN A 167 -23.46 14.45 32.02
CA ASN A 167 -24.91 14.40 31.74
C ASN A 167 -25.39 12.97 31.40
N THR A 168 -24.49 12.14 30.86
CA THR A 168 -24.72 10.72 30.54
C THR A 168 -23.43 9.93 30.73
N LEU A 169 -23.54 8.62 30.95
CA LEU A 169 -22.39 7.71 30.89
C LEU A 169 -21.75 7.79 29.51
N VAL A 170 -20.43 7.96 29.46
CA VAL A 170 -19.72 7.95 28.18
C VAL A 170 -19.76 6.52 27.63
N ASN A 171 -20.51 6.34 26.54
CA ASN A 171 -20.59 5.10 25.77
C ASN A 171 -19.85 5.31 24.43
N VAL A 172 -18.81 4.51 24.21
CA VAL A 172 -17.88 4.66 23.09
C VAL A 172 -18.24 3.78 21.88
N ASP A 173 -19.22 2.88 22.02
CA ASP A 173 -19.51 1.83 21.02
C ASP A 173 -20.14 2.36 19.71
N ASN A 174 -20.62 3.60 19.68
CA ASN A 174 -21.36 4.14 18.53
C ASN A 174 -20.84 5.46 17.94
N ILE A 175 -19.63 5.93 18.30
CA ILE A 175 -19.27 7.33 18.00
C ILE A 175 -17.82 7.47 17.50
N HIS A 176 -17.65 7.58 16.18
CA HIS A 176 -16.37 7.87 15.51
C HIS A 176 -15.82 9.29 15.76
N LYS A 177 -16.34 10.06 16.73
CA LYS A 177 -15.84 11.38 17.21
C LYS A 177 -16.71 11.84 18.38
N ILE A 178 -16.35 11.51 19.62
CA ILE A 178 -17.02 12.12 20.79
C ILE A 178 -16.44 13.52 20.98
N LYS A 179 -17.27 14.55 20.77
CA LYS A 179 -17.10 15.85 21.44
C LYS A 179 -17.94 15.80 22.70
N PHE A 180 -17.31 15.85 23.87
CA PHE A 180 -18.02 16.00 25.15
C PHE A 180 -17.64 17.33 25.79
N ASN A 181 -18.61 17.92 26.49
CA ASN A 181 -18.42 19.12 27.30
C ASN A 181 -18.44 18.69 28.77
N ALA A 182 -17.42 19.06 29.54
CA ALA A 182 -17.37 18.83 30.98
C ALA A 182 -17.23 20.17 31.71
N ILE A 183 -17.94 20.33 32.83
CA ILE A 183 -17.77 21.49 33.72
C ILE A 183 -16.86 21.05 34.86
N VAL A 184 -15.63 21.55 34.87
CA VAL A 184 -14.69 21.35 35.99
C VAL A 184 -14.84 22.53 36.93
N ARG A 185 -15.34 22.29 38.14
CA ARG A 185 -15.42 23.33 39.19
C ARG A 185 -14.13 23.29 40.02
N PRO A 186 -13.20 24.23 39.86
CA PRO A 186 -12.09 24.37 40.79
C PRO A 186 -12.65 24.77 42.16
N ASN A 187 -12.03 24.29 43.24
CA ASN A 187 -12.37 24.78 44.57
C ASN A 187 -12.16 26.30 44.58
N ALA A 188 -13.17 27.05 45.03
CA ALA A 188 -12.96 28.42 45.44
C ALA A 188 -11.80 28.39 46.45
N ARG A 189 -10.72 29.13 46.17
CA ARG A 189 -9.71 29.42 47.18
C ARG A 189 -10.45 30.16 48.30
N ASN A 190 -10.75 29.46 49.37
CA ASN A 190 -11.08 30.09 50.64
C ASN A 190 -9.81 30.80 51.08
N ASN A 191 -9.75 32.12 50.85
CA ASN A 191 -8.94 33.00 51.69
C ASN A 191 -9.59 33.12 53.05
#